data_AF-A0A2U1CZJ5-F1
#
_entry.id   AF-A0A2U1CZJ5-F1
#
_cell.length_a   1.000
_cell.length_b   1.000
_cell.length_c   1.000
_cell.angle_alpha   90.00
_cell.angle_beta   90.00
_cell.angle_gamma   90.00
#
_symmetry.space_group_name_H-M   'P 1'
#
loop_
_entity.id
_entity.type
_entity.pdbx_description
1 polymer ?
#
loop_
_entity_poly.entity_id
_entity_poly.type
_entity_poly.pdbx_seq_one_letter_code
_entity_poly.pdbx_strand_id
1 'polypeptide(L)'
;MSGKPYGYLQEAMESLESWSLEEAIEIGEECVRSGVCDDSPAHQWSVWKNWLPPLEKRWQEGDSKALFEALSMCGEQGLPMPPWCVDAVQDASSKIKSFEVRNWNEIFAAPHKGRRIHDLKREANIKPPAIRQVLSLRERENPVPVMEALSHVAGEYAVSMEKLREWYYEYLKTFPITTLITDAGRIQIKTGSRLPDCGDIHGTLRHSE
;
A
#
# COMPACT_ATOMS: atom_id res chain seq x y z
N MET A 1 10.14 -28.96 3.44
CA MET A 1 9.72 -27.71 4.11
C MET A 1 10.54 -27.56 5.38
N SER A 2 11.73 -26.95 5.28
CA SER A 2 12.59 -26.72 6.44
C SER A 2 12.23 -25.38 7.07
N GLY A 3 11.71 -25.41 8.30
CA GLY A 3 11.53 -24.21 9.10
C GLY A 3 12.89 -23.56 9.34
N LYS A 4 13.03 -22.30 8.91
CA LYS A 4 13.99 -21.38 9.50
C LYS A 4 13.24 -20.66 10.62
N PRO A 5 13.48 -21.00 11.90
CA PRO A 5 12.68 -20.51 13.01
C PRO A 5 13.18 -19.12 13.38
N TYR A 6 12.36 -18.08 13.21
CA TYR A 6 12.34 -16.75 13.85
C TYR A 6 13.64 -15.90 14.00
N GLY A 7 14.86 -16.45 14.04
CA GLY A 7 16.11 -15.70 14.24
C GLY A 7 16.47 -14.77 13.08
N TYR A 8 16.09 -15.12 11.85
CA TYR A 8 16.27 -14.23 10.69
C TYR A 8 15.40 -12.97 10.80
N LEU A 9 14.24 -13.06 11.47
CA LEU A 9 13.36 -11.90 11.66
C LEU A 9 13.96 -10.91 12.66
N GLN A 10 14.66 -11.37 13.70
CA GLN A 10 15.25 -10.47 14.69
C GLN A 10 16.46 -9.71 14.12
N GLU A 11 17.35 -10.38 13.39
CA GLU A 11 18.45 -9.72 12.67
C GLU A 11 17.92 -8.77 11.59
N ALA A 12 16.86 -9.14 10.88
CA ALA A 12 16.20 -8.26 9.92
C ALA A 12 15.53 -7.05 10.57
N MET A 13 14.98 -7.18 11.78
CA MET A 13 14.40 -6.05 12.54
C MET A 13 15.47 -5.09 13.03
N GLU A 14 16.54 -5.59 13.63
CA GLU A 14 17.65 -4.77 14.09
C GLU A 14 18.27 -4.00 12.90
N SER A 15 18.31 -4.64 11.73
CA SER A 15 18.70 -4.00 10.47
C SER A 15 17.69 -2.92 10.04
N LEU A 16 16.39 -3.20 9.98
CA LEU A 16 15.37 -2.23 9.53
C LEU A 16 15.20 -1.04 10.50
N GLU A 17 15.39 -1.26 11.80
CA GLU A 17 15.31 -0.20 12.80
C GLU A 17 16.51 0.74 12.75
N SER A 18 17.69 0.20 12.45
CA SER A 18 18.96 0.94 12.39
C SER A 18 19.23 1.65 11.07
N TRP A 19 18.60 1.22 9.97
CA TRP A 19 18.79 1.86 8.68
C TRP A 19 18.25 3.29 8.62
N SER A 20 19.09 4.17 8.07
CA SER A 20 18.70 5.46 7.54
C SER A 20 17.87 5.32 6.25
N LEU A 21 17.20 6.40 5.86
CA LEU A 21 16.46 6.46 4.59
C LEU A 21 17.41 6.26 3.40
N GLU A 22 18.61 6.84 3.48
CA GLU A 22 19.62 6.81 2.43
C GLU A 22 20.13 5.37 2.18
N GLU A 23 20.42 4.64 3.24
CA GLU A 23 20.85 3.22 3.16
C GLU A 23 19.72 2.35 2.59
N ALA A 24 18.48 2.58 3.02
CA ALA A 24 17.33 1.87 2.49
C ALA A 24 17.15 2.13 0.98
N ILE A 25 17.31 3.39 0.53
CA ILE A 25 17.24 3.75 -0.89
C ILE A 25 18.37 3.09 -1.69
N GLU A 26 19.61 3.13 -1.20
CA GLU A 26 20.77 2.56 -1.90
C GLU A 26 20.60 1.06 -2.16
N ILE A 27 20.16 0.33 -1.13
CA ILE A 27 19.85 -1.10 -1.23
C ILE A 27 18.66 -1.33 -2.18
N GLY A 28 17.63 -0.48 -2.11
CA GLY A 28 16.48 -0.53 -3.01
C GLY A 28 16.87 -0.35 -4.48
N GLU A 29 17.74 0.61 -4.78
CA GLU A 29 18.21 0.85 -6.15
C GLU A 29 19.03 -0.32 -6.70
N GLU A 30 19.81 -1.00 -5.85
CA GLU A 30 20.51 -2.22 -6.22
C GLU A 30 19.55 -3.38 -6.49
N CYS A 31 18.52 -3.57 -5.65
CA CYS A 31 17.47 -4.57 -5.89
C CYS A 31 16.74 -4.33 -7.22
N VAL A 32 16.36 -3.08 -7.52
CA VAL A 32 15.74 -2.71 -8.79
C VAL A 32 16.67 -3.00 -9.97
N ARG A 33 17.96 -2.65 -9.86
CA ARG A 33 18.97 -2.99 -10.89
C ARG A 33 19.09 -4.50 -11.12
N SER A 34 18.90 -5.30 -10.07
CA SER A 34 18.94 -6.76 -10.13
C SER A 34 17.62 -7.42 -10.57
N GLY A 35 16.55 -6.65 -10.77
CA GLY A 35 15.24 -7.17 -11.19
C GLY A 35 14.38 -7.74 -10.06
N VAL A 36 14.64 -7.40 -8.81
CA VAL A 36 13.84 -7.81 -7.63
C VAL A 36 12.98 -6.61 -7.21
N CYS A 37 11.66 -6.65 -7.42
CA CYS A 37 10.82 -5.43 -7.28
C CYS A 37 9.78 -5.40 -6.16
N ASP A 38 9.26 -6.54 -5.68
CA ASP A 38 8.07 -6.48 -4.81
C ASP A 38 8.40 -6.52 -3.30
N ASP A 39 9.54 -7.10 -2.92
CA ASP A 39 10.02 -7.20 -1.53
C ASP A 39 11.34 -6.42 -1.33
N SER A 40 11.50 -5.29 -2.02
CA SER A 40 12.75 -4.53 -1.89
C SER A 40 12.92 -4.05 -0.44
N PRO A 41 14.14 -4.10 0.12
CA PRO A 41 14.38 -3.65 1.49
C PRO A 41 13.99 -2.18 1.72
N ALA A 42 14.05 -1.33 0.69
CA ALA A 42 13.51 0.03 0.71
C ALA A 42 12.01 0.09 0.97
N HIS A 43 11.24 -0.80 0.32
CA HIS A 43 9.80 -0.86 0.49
C HIS A 43 9.43 -1.37 1.88
N GLN A 44 10.09 -2.43 2.35
CA GLN A 44 9.99 -2.95 3.70
C GLN A 44 10.29 -1.88 4.76
N TRP A 45 11.40 -1.14 4.61
CA TRP A 45 11.75 -0.02 5.47
C TRP A 45 10.69 1.08 5.45
N SER A 46 10.18 1.44 4.27
CA SER A 46 9.14 2.46 4.14
C SER A 46 7.84 2.03 4.84
N VAL A 47 7.41 0.78 4.67
CA VAL A 47 6.24 0.24 5.36
C VAL A 47 6.45 0.33 6.88
N TRP A 48 7.61 -0.10 7.36
CA TRP A 48 7.97 -0.09 8.77
C TRP A 48 7.97 1.32 9.38
N LYS A 49 8.68 2.27 8.75
CA LYS A 49 8.91 3.60 9.31
C LYS A 49 7.79 4.59 9.03
N ASN A 50 7.12 4.48 7.88
CA ASN A 50 6.17 5.49 7.43
C ASN A 50 4.71 5.02 7.49
N TRP A 51 4.43 3.72 7.38
CA TRP A 51 3.04 3.22 7.23
C TRP A 51 2.49 2.59 8.49
N LEU A 52 3.28 1.78 9.20
CA LEU A 52 2.86 1.17 10.46
C LEU A 52 2.55 2.19 11.57
N PRO A 53 3.31 3.29 11.77
CA PRO A 53 3.01 4.23 12.87
C PRO A 53 1.68 4.98 12.71
N PRO A 54 1.28 5.48 11.51
CA PRO A 54 -0.06 6.03 11.33
C PRO A 54 -1.17 5.00 11.56
N LEU A 55 -0.95 3.72 11.25
CA LEU A 55 -1.92 2.65 11.54
C LEU A 55 -2.05 2.38 13.03
N GLU A 56 -0.94 2.38 13.77
CA GLU A 56 -0.97 2.30 15.23
C GLU A 56 -1.80 3.44 15.82
N LYS A 57 -1.58 4.67 15.36
CA LYS A 57 -2.35 5.83 15.83
C LYS A 57 -3.84 5.69 15.53
N ARG A 58 -4.21 5.29 14.31
CA ARG A 58 -5.62 5.03 13.94
C ARG A 58 -6.25 3.94 14.81
N TRP A 59 -5.51 2.86 15.07
CA TRP A 59 -5.95 1.79 15.95
C TRP A 59 -6.20 2.29 17.37
N GLN A 60 -5.28 3.08 17.93
CA GLN A 60 -5.44 3.69 19.25
C GLN A 60 -6.63 4.67 19.32
N GLU A 61 -6.98 5.31 18.21
CA GLU A 61 -8.17 6.15 18.06
C GLU A 61 -9.49 5.35 17.88
N GLY A 62 -9.42 4.02 17.86
CA GLY A 62 -10.57 3.12 17.78
C GLY A 62 -10.94 2.68 16.36
N ASP A 63 -10.10 2.94 15.36
CA ASP A 63 -10.28 2.40 14.01
C ASP A 63 -9.83 0.94 13.94
N SER A 64 -10.79 0.02 14.10
CA SER A 64 -10.53 -1.42 14.07
C SER A 64 -9.98 -1.95 12.75
N LYS A 65 -10.17 -1.23 11.64
CA LYS A 65 -9.62 -1.62 10.34
C LYS A 65 -8.11 -1.48 10.29
N ALA A 66 -7.55 -0.53 11.05
CA ALA A 66 -6.12 -0.25 11.04
C ALA A 66 -5.28 -1.47 11.49
N LEU A 67 -5.80 -2.29 12.41
CA LEU A 67 -5.15 -3.52 12.84
C LEU A 67 -5.06 -4.55 11.70
N PHE A 68 -6.15 -4.72 10.94
CA PHE A 68 -6.16 -5.63 9.80
C PHE A 68 -5.26 -5.14 8.67
N GLU A 69 -5.25 -3.83 8.39
CA GLU A 69 -4.34 -3.20 7.43
C GLU A 69 -2.87 -3.44 7.81
N ALA A 70 -2.51 -3.26 9.09
CA ALA A 70 -1.15 -3.51 9.57
C ALA A 70 -0.74 -4.99 9.45
N LEU A 71 -1.64 -5.91 9.81
CA LEU A 71 -1.47 -7.35 9.63
C LEU A 71 -1.23 -7.74 8.17
N SER A 72 -2.05 -7.21 7.25
CA SER A 72 -1.91 -7.45 5.81
C SER A 72 -0.58 -6.94 5.30
N MET A 73 -0.21 -5.69 5.63
CA MET A 73 1.07 -5.12 5.23
C MET A 73 2.26 -5.92 5.75
N CYS A 74 2.22 -6.36 7.01
CA CYS A 74 3.29 -7.18 7.56
C CYS A 74 3.39 -8.53 6.82
N GLY A 75 2.25 -9.19 6.58
CA GLY A 75 2.20 -10.48 5.89
C GLY A 75 2.64 -10.39 4.42
N GLU A 76 2.18 -9.37 3.70
CA GLU A 76 2.51 -9.12 2.29
C GLU A 76 4.00 -8.84 2.09
N GLN A 77 4.60 -8.10 3.02
CA GLN A 77 6.00 -7.65 2.92
C GLN A 77 6.99 -8.60 3.60
N GLY A 78 6.51 -9.71 4.17
CA GLY A 78 7.32 -10.62 4.98
C GLY A 78 7.92 -9.94 6.23
N LEU A 79 7.31 -8.86 6.69
CA LEU A 79 7.76 -8.10 7.85
C LEU A 79 7.28 -8.78 9.14
N PRO A 80 8.08 -8.68 10.22
CA PRO A 80 7.59 -9.02 11.55
C PRO A 80 6.46 -8.08 11.96
N MET A 81 5.56 -8.56 12.81
CA MET A 81 4.52 -7.70 13.36
C MET A 81 5.12 -6.79 14.45
N PRO A 82 4.79 -5.49 14.47
CA PRO A 82 5.23 -4.61 15.55
C PRO A 82 4.56 -5.01 16.88
N PRO A 83 5.17 -4.70 18.05
CA PRO A 83 4.66 -5.14 19.35
C PRO A 83 3.18 -4.79 19.60
N TRP A 84 2.77 -3.56 19.26
CA TRP A 84 1.38 -3.12 19.42
C TRP A 84 0.39 -3.98 18.62
N CYS A 85 0.80 -4.46 17.44
CA CYS A 85 -0.03 -5.30 16.58
C CYS A 85 -0.12 -6.71 17.15
N VAL A 86 1.00 -7.25 17.65
CA VAL A 86 1.03 -8.55 18.35
C VAL A 86 0.09 -8.53 19.56
N ASP A 87 0.20 -7.50 20.42
CA ASP A 87 -0.64 -7.35 21.61
C ASP A 87 -2.12 -7.25 21.23
N ALA A 88 -2.44 -6.44 20.22
CA ALA A 88 -3.81 -6.27 19.73
C ALA A 88 -4.40 -7.57 19.15
N VAL A 89 -3.62 -8.36 18.42
CA VAL A 89 -4.05 -9.66 17.88
C VAL A 89 -4.23 -10.70 19.00
N GLN A 90 -3.38 -10.68 20.02
CA GLN A 90 -3.52 -11.58 21.17
C GLN A 90 -4.77 -11.24 22.00
N ASP A 91 -5.04 -9.96 22.25
CA ASP A 91 -6.26 -9.49 22.90
C ASP A 91 -7.50 -9.91 22.10
N ALA A 92 -7.50 -9.64 20.80
CA ALA A 92 -8.53 -10.08 19.86
C ALA A 92 -8.76 -11.60 19.91
N SER A 93 -7.69 -12.40 19.87
CA SER A 93 -7.79 -13.85 19.98
C SER A 93 -8.37 -14.28 21.32
N SER A 94 -8.04 -13.58 22.41
CA SER A 94 -8.53 -13.90 23.75
C SER A 94 -10.03 -13.64 23.84
N LYS A 95 -10.50 -12.48 23.33
CA LYS A 95 -11.92 -12.11 23.26
C LYS A 95 -12.77 -13.10 22.47
N ILE A 96 -12.23 -13.63 21.36
CA ILE A 96 -12.91 -14.68 20.58
C ILE A 96 -13.02 -15.97 21.39
N LYS A 97 -11.94 -16.38 22.08
CA LYS A 97 -11.91 -17.61 22.88
C LYS A 97 -12.78 -17.53 24.14
N SER A 98 -12.91 -16.35 24.73
CA SER A 98 -13.80 -16.09 25.87
C SER A 98 -15.25 -15.83 25.47
N PHE A 99 -15.58 -15.84 24.17
CA PHE A 99 -16.89 -15.51 23.63
C PHE A 99 -17.38 -14.09 23.97
N GLU A 100 -16.46 -13.17 24.27
CA GLU A 100 -16.78 -11.74 24.47
C GLU A 100 -17.21 -11.06 23.16
N VAL A 101 -16.76 -11.59 22.02
CA VAL A 101 -17.16 -11.16 20.69
C VAL A 101 -17.63 -12.36 19.87
N ARG A 102 -18.57 -12.15 18.96
CA ARG A 102 -19.21 -13.24 18.22
C ARG A 102 -18.33 -13.82 17.12
N ASN A 103 -17.52 -12.97 16.48
CA ASN A 103 -16.69 -13.34 15.34
C ASN A 103 -15.63 -12.27 15.06
N TRP A 104 -14.64 -12.61 14.24
CA TRP A 104 -13.53 -11.72 13.88
C TRP A 104 -13.94 -10.39 13.23
N ASN A 105 -15.14 -10.28 12.62
CA ASN A 105 -15.57 -9.02 12.04
C ASN A 105 -15.91 -7.95 13.09
N GLU A 106 -16.20 -8.34 14.33
CA GLU A 106 -16.40 -7.39 15.44
C GLU A 106 -15.07 -6.79 15.90
N ILE A 107 -13.96 -7.49 15.65
CA ILE A 107 -12.60 -7.05 16.01
C ILE A 107 -11.97 -6.23 14.89
N PHE A 108 -11.96 -6.75 13.66
CA PHE A 108 -11.24 -6.15 12.52
C PHE A 108 -12.09 -5.18 11.70
N ALA A 109 -13.36 -5.02 12.09
CA ALA A 109 -14.44 -4.51 11.25
C ALA A 109 -14.65 -5.31 9.96
N ALA A 110 -15.87 -5.27 9.42
CA ALA A 110 -16.12 -5.80 8.09
C ALA A 110 -15.69 -4.73 7.05
N PRO A 111 -14.62 -4.94 6.27
CA PRO A 111 -14.04 -3.90 5.41
C PRO A 111 -15.02 -3.37 4.35
N HIS A 112 -15.97 -4.20 3.90
CA HIS A 112 -16.89 -3.86 2.82
C HIS A 112 -18.37 -4.18 3.13
N LYS A 113 -18.81 -3.90 4.36
CA LYS A 113 -20.20 -4.16 4.78
C LYS A 113 -21.21 -3.52 3.82
N GLY A 114 -22.16 -4.31 3.32
CA GLY A 114 -23.23 -3.84 2.44
C GLY A 114 -22.85 -3.62 0.97
N ARG A 115 -21.59 -3.86 0.58
CA ARG A 115 -21.15 -3.76 -0.82
C ARG A 115 -21.17 -5.12 -1.51
N ARG A 116 -21.48 -5.12 -2.81
CA ARG A 116 -21.43 -6.34 -3.64
C ARG A 116 -20.00 -6.64 -4.04
N ILE A 117 -19.62 -7.92 -4.00
CA ILE A 117 -18.28 -8.39 -4.39
C ILE A 117 -17.94 -8.00 -5.83
N HIS A 118 -18.92 -8.04 -6.73
CA HIS A 118 -18.74 -7.62 -8.12
C HIS A 118 -18.26 -6.16 -8.22
N ASP A 119 -18.87 -5.25 -7.46
CA ASP A 119 -18.54 -3.82 -7.50
C ASP A 119 -17.17 -3.57 -6.86
N LEU A 120 -16.82 -4.31 -5.81
CA LEU A 120 -15.51 -4.26 -5.18
C LEU A 120 -14.40 -4.73 -6.12
N LYS A 121 -14.61 -5.85 -6.82
CA LYS A 121 -13.66 -6.37 -7.81
C LYS A 121 -13.46 -5.39 -8.96
N ARG A 122 -14.57 -4.83 -9.48
CA ARG A 122 -14.51 -3.81 -10.52
C ARG A 122 -13.71 -2.59 -10.05
N GLU A 123 -13.98 -2.08 -8.86
CA GLU A 123 -13.25 -0.94 -8.28
C GLU A 123 -11.77 -1.26 -8.07
N ALA A 124 -11.44 -2.42 -7.51
CA ALA A 124 -10.05 -2.84 -7.28
C ALA A 124 -9.24 -2.92 -8.59
N ASN A 125 -9.87 -3.33 -9.69
CA ASN A 125 -9.21 -3.41 -10.99
C ASN A 125 -9.08 -2.04 -11.70
N ILE A 126 -9.99 -1.11 -11.43
CA ILE A 126 -10.05 0.19 -12.13
C ILE A 126 -9.29 1.29 -11.38
N LYS A 127 -9.37 1.32 -10.05
CA LYS A 127 -8.84 2.42 -9.23
C LYS A 127 -7.33 2.62 -9.41
N PRO A 128 -6.45 1.59 -9.29
CA PRO A 128 -5.02 1.78 -9.46
C PRO A 128 -4.58 2.31 -10.84
N PRO A 129 -5.00 1.73 -11.99
CA PRO A 129 -4.58 2.23 -13.29
C PRO A 129 -5.15 3.63 -13.61
N ALA A 130 -6.38 3.93 -13.18
CA ALA A 130 -6.96 5.26 -13.36
C ALA A 130 -6.16 6.33 -12.59
N ILE A 131 -5.81 6.09 -11.32
CA ILE A 131 -4.97 7.01 -10.55
C ILE A 131 -3.59 7.17 -11.20
N ARG A 132 -2.95 6.05 -11.59
CA ARG A 132 -1.65 6.07 -12.27
C ARG A 132 -1.68 6.93 -13.53
N GLN A 133 -2.75 6.84 -14.32
CA GLN A 133 -2.89 7.64 -15.52
C GLN A 133 -3.06 9.13 -15.22
N VAL A 134 -3.84 9.51 -14.20
CA VAL A 134 -3.94 10.91 -13.75
C VAL A 134 -2.57 11.44 -13.33
N LEU A 135 -1.79 10.66 -12.57
CA LEU A 135 -0.43 11.03 -12.16
C LEU A 135 0.50 11.16 -13.37
N SER A 136 0.42 10.24 -14.34
CA SER A 136 1.25 10.30 -15.55
C SER A 136 0.98 11.55 -16.40
N LEU A 137 -0.26 12.02 -16.48
CA LEU A 137 -0.63 13.26 -17.18
C LEU A 137 -0.13 14.51 -16.44
N ARG A 138 0.02 14.40 -15.12
CA ARG A 138 0.50 15.43 -14.21
C ARG A 138 2.03 15.55 -14.17
N GLU A 139 2.75 14.51 -14.56
CA GLU A 139 4.21 14.42 -14.54
C GLU A 139 4.88 14.76 -15.89
N ARG A 140 4.10 15.03 -16.94
CA ARG A 140 4.63 15.41 -18.27
C ARG A 140 5.34 16.76 -18.24
N GLU A 141 6.22 16.99 -19.21
CA GLU A 141 6.93 18.27 -19.39
C GLU A 141 5.98 19.48 -19.51
N ASN A 142 4.77 19.26 -20.05
CA ASN A 142 3.66 20.21 -19.99
C ASN A 142 2.48 19.56 -19.22
N PRO A 143 2.39 19.78 -17.88
CA PRO A 143 1.38 19.13 -17.05
C PRO A 143 -0.03 19.58 -17.39
N VAL A 144 -0.95 18.61 -17.50
CA VAL A 144 -2.37 18.89 -17.65
C VAL A 144 -2.96 19.36 -16.30
N PRO A 145 -3.80 20.41 -16.25
CA PRO A 145 -4.52 20.78 -15.04
C PRO A 145 -5.26 19.58 -14.42
N VAL A 146 -5.24 19.45 -13.09
CA VAL A 146 -5.76 18.26 -12.41
C VAL A 146 -7.21 17.94 -12.77
N MET A 147 -8.06 18.96 -12.91
CA MET A 147 -9.47 18.78 -13.25
C MET A 147 -9.66 18.28 -14.68
N GLU A 148 -8.81 18.71 -15.60
CA GLU A 148 -8.84 18.25 -16.99
C GLU A 148 -8.32 16.80 -17.09
N ALA A 149 -7.24 16.47 -16.39
CA ALA A 149 -6.75 15.10 -16.29
C ALA A 149 -7.79 14.14 -15.68
N LEU A 150 -8.45 14.55 -14.59
CA LEU A 150 -9.53 13.77 -13.97
C LEU A 150 -10.71 13.57 -14.92
N SER A 151 -11.11 14.62 -15.65
CA SER A 151 -12.22 14.53 -16.62
C SER A 151 -11.91 13.53 -17.74
N HIS A 152 -10.71 13.62 -18.32
CA HIS A 152 -10.26 12.73 -19.39
C HIS A 152 -10.24 11.26 -18.94
N VAL A 153 -9.58 10.98 -17.81
CA VAL A 153 -9.46 9.60 -17.27
C VAL A 153 -10.82 9.05 -16.82
N ALA A 154 -11.70 9.88 -16.25
CA ALA A 154 -13.05 9.44 -15.87
C ALA A 154 -13.84 8.88 -17.07
N GLY A 155 -13.72 9.52 -18.24
CA GLY A 155 -14.32 9.06 -19.49
C GLY A 155 -13.78 7.69 -19.94
N GLU A 156 -12.47 7.50 -19.88
CA GLU A 156 -11.82 6.26 -20.35
C GLU A 156 -12.16 5.03 -19.50
N TYR A 157 -12.19 5.19 -18.18
CA TYR A 157 -12.47 4.06 -17.26
C TYR A 157 -13.97 3.88 -16.97
N ALA A 158 -14.84 4.69 -17.58
CA ALA A 158 -16.28 4.73 -17.30
C ALA A 158 -16.58 4.84 -15.78
N VAL A 159 -15.90 5.79 -15.13
CA VAL A 159 -16.07 6.14 -13.71
C VAL A 159 -16.56 7.59 -13.62
N SER A 160 -17.41 7.91 -12.66
CA SER A 160 -17.82 9.31 -12.49
C SER A 160 -16.63 10.17 -12.08
N MET A 161 -16.59 11.41 -12.58
CA MET A 161 -15.53 12.36 -12.25
C MET A 161 -15.42 12.58 -10.73
N GLU A 162 -16.55 12.62 -10.02
CA GLU A 162 -16.59 12.76 -8.58
C GLU A 162 -15.91 11.59 -7.85
N LYS A 163 -16.17 10.36 -8.30
CA LYS A 163 -15.61 9.16 -7.69
C LYS A 163 -14.11 9.04 -7.95
N LEU A 164 -13.66 9.35 -9.17
CA LEU A 164 -12.23 9.37 -9.49
C LEU A 164 -11.49 10.47 -8.70
N ARG A 165 -12.14 11.63 -8.51
CA ARG A 165 -11.59 12.72 -7.68
C ARG A 165 -11.43 12.30 -6.22
N GLU A 166 -12.43 11.63 -5.64
CA GLU A 166 -12.34 11.05 -4.30
C GLU A 166 -11.14 10.11 -4.20
N TRP A 167 -11.05 9.13 -5.11
CA TRP A 167 -9.93 8.18 -5.16
C TRP A 167 -8.56 8.86 -5.28
N TYR A 168 -8.45 9.90 -6.11
CA TYR A 168 -7.21 10.63 -6.31
C TYR A 168 -6.75 11.35 -5.04
N TYR A 169 -7.63 12.05 -4.34
CA TYR A 169 -7.25 12.76 -3.11
C TYR A 169 -7.08 11.83 -1.91
N GLU A 170 -7.82 10.72 -1.84
CA GLU A 170 -7.52 9.64 -0.89
C GLU A 170 -6.10 9.11 -1.11
N TYR A 171 -5.75 8.83 -2.38
CA TYR A 171 -4.41 8.35 -2.72
C TYR A 171 -3.34 9.36 -2.30
N LEU A 172 -3.49 10.66 -2.58
CA LEU A 172 -2.51 11.66 -2.16
C LEU A 172 -2.39 11.83 -0.64
N LYS A 173 -3.44 11.54 0.13
CA LYS A 173 -3.38 11.54 1.60
C LYS A 173 -2.60 10.34 2.11
N THR A 174 -2.80 9.18 1.51
CA THR A 174 -2.11 7.92 1.89
C THR A 174 -0.67 7.89 1.41
N PHE A 175 -0.43 8.42 0.21
CA PHE A 175 0.85 8.45 -0.49
C PHE A 175 1.23 9.90 -0.77
N PRO A 176 1.60 10.69 0.26
CA PRO A 176 1.99 12.06 0.05
C PRO A 176 3.17 12.10 -0.90
N ILE A 177 2.98 12.75 -2.05
CA ILE A 177 4.06 12.91 -3.01
C ILE A 177 5.10 13.84 -2.38
N THR A 178 6.24 13.29 -1.98
CA THR A 178 7.37 14.08 -1.51
C THR A 178 7.98 14.79 -2.71
N THR A 179 7.67 16.07 -2.85
CA THR A 179 8.30 16.91 -3.87
C THR A 179 9.74 17.15 -3.45
N LEU A 180 10.70 16.59 -4.18
CA LEU A 180 12.11 16.93 -4.02
C LEU A 180 12.38 18.13 -4.93
N ILE A 181 12.52 19.30 -4.33
CA ILE A 181 13.02 20.49 -5.03
C ILE A 181 14.52 20.28 -5.20
N THR A 182 14.99 20.18 -6.45
CA THR A 182 16.42 20.13 -6.75
C THR A 182 16.98 21.55 -6.86
N ASP A 183 18.25 21.75 -6.51
CA ASP A 183 18.95 23.06 -6.47
C ASP A 183 18.89 23.88 -7.77
N ALA A 184 18.47 23.27 -8.89
CA ALA A 184 18.27 23.94 -10.17
C ALA A 184 16.89 24.65 -10.31
N GLY A 185 16.10 24.76 -9.25
CA GLY A 185 14.74 25.31 -9.32
C GLY A 185 13.75 24.44 -10.11
N ARG A 186 14.13 23.20 -10.43
CA ARG A 186 13.25 22.21 -11.05
C ARG A 186 12.51 21.45 -9.95
N ILE A 187 11.19 21.52 -10.00
CA ILE A 187 10.30 20.67 -9.22
C ILE A 187 10.43 19.26 -9.81
N GLN A 188 11.16 18.37 -9.14
CA GLN A 188 11.04 16.95 -9.41
C GLN A 188 9.97 16.39 -8.49
N ILE A 189 8.84 16.01 -9.10
CA ILE A 189 7.86 15.16 -8.45
C ILE A 189 8.49 13.75 -8.44
N LYS A 190 9.31 13.46 -7.43
CA LYS A 190 9.68 12.07 -7.14
C LYS A 190 8.53 11.49 -6.34
N THR A 191 7.60 10.82 -7.02
CA THR A 191 6.77 9.84 -6.35
C THR A 191 7.72 8.86 -5.66
N GLY A 192 7.62 8.72 -4.33
CA GLY A 192 8.46 7.83 -3.51
C GLY A 192 8.27 6.33 -3.82
N SER A 193 7.67 6.01 -4.95
CA SER A 193 7.48 4.69 -5.49
C SER A 193 7.44 4.84 -7.01
N ARG A 194 8.49 4.37 -7.69
CA ARG A 194 8.22 3.61 -8.91
C ARG A 194 7.37 2.44 -8.43
N LEU A 195 6.05 2.56 -8.54
CA LEU A 195 5.20 1.37 -8.43
C LEU A 195 5.76 0.37 -9.45
N PRO A 196 6.03 -0.89 -9.04
CA PRO A 196 6.50 -1.88 -9.97
C PRO A 196 5.54 -1.90 -11.17
N ASP A 197 6.14 -1.91 -12.36
CA ASP A 197 5.41 -2.16 -13.59
C ASP A 197 4.89 -3.58 -13.48
N CYS A 198 3.72 -3.75 -12.86
CA CYS A 198 2.97 -5.00 -12.86
C CYS A 198 2.60 -5.23 -14.32
N GLY A 199 3.50 -5.87 -15.06
CA GLY A 199 3.35 -6.16 -16.47
C GLY A 199 1.97 -6.73 -16.74
N ASP A 200 1.38 -6.30 -17.84
CA ASP A 200 0.07 -6.71 -18.32
C ASP A 200 -0.15 -8.21 -18.11
N ILE A 201 -0.95 -8.56 -17.11
CA ILE A 201 -1.45 -9.92 -16.90
C ILE A 201 -2.61 -10.15 -17.88
N HIS A 202 -2.38 -9.92 -19.18
CA HIS A 202 -3.22 -10.43 -20.23
C HIS A 202 -2.91 -11.92 -20.41
N GLY A 203 -3.35 -12.71 -19.41
CA GLY A 203 -3.51 -14.15 -19.54
C GLY A 203 -4.53 -14.42 -20.64
N THR A 204 -4.03 -14.75 -21.83
CA THR A 204 -4.82 -15.30 -22.93
C THR A 204 -5.32 -16.68 -22.48
N LEU A 205 -6.57 -16.75 -22.02
CA LEU A 205 -7.31 -18.00 -21.92
C LEU A 205 -7.51 -18.56 -23.34
N ARG A 206 -6.56 -19.37 -23.80
CA ARG A 206 -6.81 -20.29 -24.92
C ARG A 206 -7.65 -21.43 -24.36
N HIS A 207 -8.92 -21.45 -24.73
CA HIS A 207 -9.70 -22.69 -24.72
C HIS A 207 -9.12 -23.60 -25.79
N SER A 208 -8.47 -24.67 -25.36
CA SER A 208 -8.24 -25.86 -26.18
C SER A 208 -9.51 -26.70 -26.16
N GLU A 209 -10.11 -26.87 -27.35
CA GLU A 209 -11.04 -27.95 -27.68
C GLU A 209 -10.32 -29.29 -27.76
#